data_AF-A0A382Q6A6-F1
#
_entry.id   AF-A0A382Q6A6-F1
#
_cell.length_a   1.000
_cell.length_b   1.000
_cell.length_c   1.000
_cell.angle_alpha   90.00
_cell.angle_beta   90.00
_cell.angle_gamma   90.00
#
_symmetry.space_group_name_H-M   'P 1'
#
loop_
_entity.id
_entity.type
_entity.pdbx_description
1 polymer ?
#
loop_
_entity_poly.entity_id
_entity_poly.type
_entity_poly.pdbx_seq_one_letter_code
_entity_poly.pdbx_strand_id
1 'polypeptide(L)'
;MLHRSRRNRSEACRRVLVNHYMSAWSRLPWQMREGESPSRADYRDIVMVSGQDPYTWMGLEERAGVGLRKCKAIDEAGQSVQQA
;
A
#
# COMPACT_ATOMS: atom_id res chain seq x y z
N MET A 1 15.72 -9.50 0.80
CA MET A 1 16.36 -8.95 -0.40
C MET A 1 16.95 -7.59 -0.07
N LEU A 2 18.25 -7.40 -0.25
CA LEU A 2 18.85 -6.08 -0.12
C LEU A 2 18.57 -5.28 -1.39
N HIS A 3 17.97 -4.10 -1.27
CA HIS A 3 17.63 -3.25 -2.40
C HIS A 3 17.85 -1.77 -2.08
N ARG A 4 18.09 -0.96 -3.11
CA ARG A 4 18.18 0.50 -3.01
C ARG A 4 17.67 1.16 -4.30
N SER A 5 17.18 2.38 -4.17
CA SER A 5 16.91 3.25 -5.33
C SER A 5 18.06 4.25 -5.54
N ARG A 6 18.21 4.74 -6.78
CA ARG A 6 19.08 5.87 -7.09
C ARG A 6 18.34 7.19 -6.85
N ARG A 7 19.09 8.27 -6.56
CA ARG A 7 18.55 9.63 -6.46
C ARG A 7 17.91 10.04 -7.80
N ASN A 8 16.70 10.59 -7.75
CA ASN A 8 16.06 11.20 -8.92
C ASN A 8 16.73 12.55 -9.22
N ARG A 9 17.15 12.78 -10.47
CA ARG A 9 17.80 14.02 -10.93
C ARG A 9 16.93 14.84 -11.90
N SER A 10 15.73 14.38 -12.22
CA SER A 10 14.76 15.13 -13.04
C SER A 10 13.80 15.92 -12.16
N GLU A 11 13.13 16.91 -12.75
CA GLU A 11 11.99 17.60 -12.15
C GLU A 11 10.71 16.74 -12.15
N ALA A 12 10.65 15.70 -13.00
CA ALA A 12 9.53 14.77 -13.07
C ALA A 12 9.55 13.72 -11.93
N CYS A 13 8.37 13.16 -11.62
CA CYS A 13 8.22 12.11 -10.61
C CYS A 13 8.16 10.70 -11.22
N ARG A 14 8.84 9.73 -10.58
CA ARG A 14 8.67 8.30 -10.87
C ARG A 14 7.63 7.70 -9.90
N ARG A 15 6.60 7.05 -10.44
CA ARG A 15 5.56 6.36 -9.67
C ARG A 15 5.67 4.85 -9.87
N VAL A 16 5.40 4.10 -8.81
CA VAL A 16 5.33 2.63 -8.83
C VAL A 16 4.18 2.23 -7.91
N LEU A 17 3.39 1.25 -8.34
CA LEU A 17 2.42 0.54 -7.51
C LEU A 17 3.11 -0.71 -6.95
N VAL A 18 3.11 -0.85 -5.62
CA VAL A 18 3.71 -2.01 -4.94
C VAL A 18 2.61 -2.82 -4.28
N ASN A 19 2.47 -4.07 -4.68
CA ASN A 19 1.60 -5.05 -4.04
C ASN A 19 2.48 -6.02 -3.23
N HIS A 20 2.13 -6.24 -1.97
CA HIS A 20 2.79 -7.22 -1.13
C HIS A 20 1.96 -8.51 -1.13
N TYR A 21 2.61 -9.62 -1.46
CA TYR A 21 1.97 -10.94 -1.49
C TYR A 21 2.57 -11.83 -0.39
N MET A 22 1.73 -12.62 0.25
CA MET A 22 2.15 -13.62 1.21
C MET A 22 1.11 -14.72 1.36
N SER A 23 1.47 -15.78 2.09
CA SER A 23 0.53 -16.83 2.48
C SER A 23 -0.49 -16.28 3.48
N ALA A 24 -1.78 -16.61 3.28
CA ALA A 24 -2.86 -16.23 4.18
C ALA A 24 -2.79 -16.91 5.56
N TRP A 25 -1.92 -17.90 5.73
CA TRP A 25 -1.58 -18.48 7.04
C TRP A 25 -0.72 -17.54 7.91
N SER A 26 -0.06 -16.56 7.30
CA SER A 26 0.76 -15.58 8.01
C SER A 26 -0.11 -14.42 8.48
N ARG A 27 -0.02 -14.09 9.77
CA ARG A 27 -0.69 -12.92 10.33
C ARG A 27 0.11 -11.65 10.03
N LEU A 28 -0.59 -10.57 9.76
CA LEU A 28 -0.02 -9.29 9.37
C LEU A 28 -0.13 -8.26 10.51
N PRO A 29 0.90 -8.02 11.33
CA PRO A 29 0.83 -7.02 12.40
C PRO A 29 1.04 -5.60 11.84
N TRP A 30 0.36 -5.26 10.75
CA TRP A 30 0.40 -3.94 10.12
C TRP A 30 -0.73 -3.07 10.66
N GLN A 31 -0.47 -1.76 10.81
CA GLN A 31 -1.46 -0.79 11.31
C GLN A 31 -2.24 -1.32 12.54
N MET A 32 -1.48 -1.84 13.49
CA MET A 32 -2.02 -2.41 14.73
C MET A 32 -2.96 -1.42 15.41
N ARG A 33 -4.04 -1.93 15.99
CA ARG A 33 -4.95 -1.09 16.75
C ARG A 33 -4.32 -0.74 18.09
N GLU A 34 -4.78 0.36 18.67
CA GLU A 34 -4.35 0.75 20.00
C GLU A 34 -4.69 -0.36 21.02
N GLY A 35 -3.70 -0.75 21.82
CA GLY A 35 -3.83 -1.85 22.80
C GLY A 35 -3.62 -3.26 22.25
N GLU A 36 -3.44 -3.47 20.94
CA GLU A 36 -3.08 -4.79 20.40
C GLU A 36 -1.60 -5.12 20.60
N SER A 37 -1.29 -6.40 20.85
CA SER A 37 0.10 -6.87 20.85
C SER A 37 0.54 -7.28 19.43
N PRO A 38 1.81 -7.07 19.04
CA PRO A 38 2.28 -7.45 17.69
C PRO A 38 2.14 -8.94 17.39
N SER A 39 2.21 -9.78 18.41
CA SER A 39 2.01 -11.23 18.30
C SER A 39 0.56 -11.65 18.00
N ARG A 40 -0.41 -10.76 18.26
CA ARG A 40 -1.84 -11.02 18.10
C ARG A 40 -2.52 -10.13 17.07
N ALA A 41 -1.85 -9.11 16.56
CA ALA A 41 -2.41 -8.24 15.53
C ALA A 41 -2.48 -8.97 14.17
N ASP A 42 -3.56 -8.73 13.44
CA ASP A 42 -3.74 -9.23 12.08
C ASP A 42 -4.51 -8.22 11.23
N TYR A 43 -3.85 -7.68 10.22
CA TYR A 43 -4.39 -6.71 9.29
C TYR A 43 -5.05 -7.45 8.14
N ARG A 44 -6.37 -7.67 8.27
CA ARG A 44 -7.17 -8.48 7.34
C ARG A 44 -7.85 -7.69 6.23
N ASP A 45 -7.32 -6.50 5.93
CA ASP A 45 -7.62 -5.82 4.67
C ASP A 45 -6.65 -6.35 3.60
N ILE A 46 -7.05 -7.51 3.06
CA ILE A 46 -6.29 -8.30 2.09
C ILE A 46 -7.23 -8.79 0.99
N VAL A 47 -6.63 -9.10 -0.16
CA VAL A 47 -7.33 -9.75 -1.28
C VAL A 47 -6.76 -11.15 -1.46
N MET A 48 -7.63 -12.16 -1.36
CA MET A 48 -7.25 -13.54 -1.67
C MET A 48 -7.10 -13.71 -3.18
N VAL A 49 -5.86 -13.78 -3.65
CA VAL A 49 -5.54 -13.91 -5.09
C VAL A 49 -5.61 -15.37 -5.56
N SER A 50 -5.31 -16.32 -4.68
CA SER A 50 -5.37 -17.76 -4.96
C SER A 50 -5.52 -18.56 -3.67
N GLY A 51 -6.12 -19.74 -3.76
CA GLY A 51 -6.36 -20.63 -2.61
C GLY A 51 -7.54 -20.21 -1.74
N GLN A 52 -7.58 -20.74 -0.52
CA GLN A 52 -8.64 -20.49 0.46
C GLN A 52 -8.05 -19.85 1.72
N ASP A 53 -8.81 -18.93 2.32
CA ASP A 53 -8.41 -18.23 3.54
C ASP A 53 -8.61 -19.11 4.78
N PRO A 54 -7.53 -19.52 5.49
CA PRO A 54 -7.63 -20.38 6.67
C PRO A 54 -8.34 -19.70 7.85
N TYR A 55 -8.49 -18.37 7.81
CA TYR A 55 -9.10 -17.56 8.85
C TYR A 55 -10.39 -16.89 8.36
N THR A 56 -11.11 -17.51 7.42
CA THR A 56 -12.37 -16.98 6.87
C THR A 56 -13.37 -16.56 7.96
N TRP A 57 -13.39 -17.29 9.09
CA TRP A 57 -14.24 -17.02 10.25
C TRP A 57 -13.95 -15.69 10.97
N MET A 58 -12.77 -15.10 10.80
CA MET A 58 -12.43 -13.78 11.34
C MET A 58 -12.98 -12.63 10.48
N GLY A 59 -13.36 -12.91 9.23
CA GLY A 59 -13.77 -11.89 8.26
C GLY A 59 -12.59 -11.12 7.65
N LEU A 60 -12.91 -10.32 6.63
CA LEU A 60 -12.00 -9.35 6.00
C LEU A 60 -12.44 -7.93 6.38
N GLU A 61 -11.51 -6.99 6.29
CA GLU A 61 -11.72 -5.58 6.61
C GLU A 61 -11.51 -4.70 5.37
N GLU A 62 -12.09 -3.50 5.36
CA GLU A 62 -11.80 -2.46 4.36
C GLU A 62 -11.36 -1.20 5.12
N ARG A 63 -10.05 -0.93 5.12
CA ARG A 63 -9.40 0.10 5.96
C ARG A 63 -8.41 0.96 5.18
N ALA A 64 -7.69 0.37 4.22
CA ALA A 64 -6.69 1.05 3.44
C ALA A 64 -7.31 1.79 2.25
N GLY A 65 -6.92 3.05 2.07
CA GLY A 65 -7.15 3.80 0.84
C GLY A 65 -5.89 3.90 -0.01
N VAL A 66 -6.05 4.04 -1.32
CA VAL A 66 -4.92 4.35 -2.22
C VAL A 66 -4.48 5.79 -1.99
N GLY A 67 -3.35 5.97 -1.33
CA GLY A 67 -2.70 7.27 -1.17
C GLY A 67 -1.67 7.54 -2.26
N LEU A 68 -1.67 8.75 -2.81
CA LEU A 68 -0.66 9.19 -3.78
C LEU A 68 -0.03 10.49 -3.30
N ARG A 69 1.31 10.54 -3.28
CA ARG A 69 2.04 11.79 -3.03
C ARG A 69 1.83 12.76 -4.20
N LYS A 70 1.46 14.00 -3.90
CA LYS A 70 1.42 15.08 -4.89
C LYS A 70 2.77 15.24 -5.58
N CYS A 71 2.74 15.49 -6.89
CA CYS A 71 3.93 15.66 -7.70
C CYS A 71 3.89 17.05 -8.31
N LYS A 72 4.82 17.91 -7.89
CA LYS A 72 4.91 19.31 -8.33
C LYS A 72 4.87 19.44 -9.86
N ALA A 73 5.69 18.66 -10.58
CA ALA A 73 5.72 18.72 -12.05
C ALA A 73 4.38 18.31 -12.72
N ILE A 74 3.60 17.43 -12.09
CA ILE A 74 2.26 17.07 -12.59
C ILE A 74 1.25 18.17 -12.27
N ASP A 75 1.35 18.77 -11.08
CA ASP A 75 0.49 19.89 -10.69
C ASP A 75 0.71 21.10 -11.63
N GLU A 76 1.97 21.42 -11.95
CA GLU A 76 2.35 22.50 -12.89
C GLU A 76 1.88 22.21 -14.32
N ALA A 77 2.01 20.97 -14.81
CA ALA A 77 1.51 20.57 -16.12
C ALA A 77 -0.04 20.59 -16.21
N GLY A 78 -0.74 20.29 -15.10
CA GLY A 78 -2.19 20.38 -15.06
C GLY A 78 -2.71 21.83 -15.15
N GLN A 79 -1.96 22.78 -14.57
CA GLN A 79 -2.31 24.19 -14.59
C GLN A 79 -2.16 24.83 -15.98
N SER A 80 -1.15 24.41 -16.76
CA SER A 80 -0.94 24.93 -18.11
C SER A 80 -2.01 24.44 -19.11
N VAL A 81 -2.54 23.23 -18.92
CA VAL A 81 -3.65 22.68 -19.73
C VAL A 81 -4.97 23.39 -19.45
N GLN A 82 -5.19 23.92 -18.23
CA GLN A 82 -6.41 24.64 -17.87
C GLN A 82 -6.43 26.11 -18.30
N GLN A 83 -5.29 26.65 -18.76
CA GLN A 83 -5.14 28.05 -19.18
C GLN A 83 -5.08 28.23 -20.71
N ALA A 84 -5.16 27.14 -21.47
CA ALA A 84 -5.19 27.11 -22.94
C ALA A 84 -6.60 26.77 -23.43
#